data_AF-A0A6U2BUB8-F1
#
_entry.id   AF-A0A6U2BUB8-F1
#
_cell.length_a   1.000
_cell.length_b   1.000
_cell.length_c   1.000
_cell.angle_alpha   90.00
_cell.angle_beta   90.00
_cell.angle_gamma   90.00
#
_symmetry.space_group_name_H-M   'P 1'
#
loop_
_entity.id
_entity.type
_entity.pdbx_description
1 polymer ?
#
loop_
_entity_poly.entity_id
_entity_poly.type
_entity_poly.pdbx_seq_one_letter_code
_entity_poly.pdbx_strand_id
1 'polypeptide(L)'
;MGHVASKLESKEAERREREEALLGPPSKTLDATPYVQDLVRIVYKSVEDHLDLGILNTKDVKLESTEYIERVVRGGGKDPKDGTMYYVKVRTNVDKWPWVFAKIYEPPKVTTVSPVTLKGFRKMEEEYKLVTF
;
A
#
# COMPACT_ATOMS: atom_id res chain seq x y z
N MET A 1 -10.75 30.92 -3.92
CA MET A 1 -9.82 29.88 -4.42
C MET A 1 -10.31 28.46 -4.04
N GLY A 2 -11.57 28.10 -4.31
CA GLY A 2 -12.17 26.83 -3.85
C GLY A 2 -12.42 25.76 -4.92
N HIS A 3 -12.27 26.08 -6.21
CA HIS A 3 -12.67 25.18 -7.31
C HIS A 3 -11.59 24.19 -7.77
N VAL A 4 -10.35 24.34 -7.33
CA VAL A 4 -9.22 23.51 -7.79
C VAL A 4 -9.07 22.25 -6.93
N ALA A 5 -9.28 22.36 -5.62
CA ALA A 5 -9.21 21.22 -4.69
C ALA A 5 -10.27 20.16 -5.01
N SER A 6 -11.53 20.56 -5.22
CA SER A 6 -12.62 19.64 -5.50
C SER A 6 -12.45 18.84 -6.80
N LYS A 7 -11.83 19.44 -7.84
CA LYS A 7 -11.55 18.73 -9.10
C LYS A 7 -10.41 17.72 -8.99
N LEU A 8 -9.45 17.95 -8.10
CA LEU A 8 -8.35 17.02 -7.82
C LEU A 8 -8.89 15.82 -7.03
N GLU A 9 -9.67 16.06 -5.98
CA GLU A 9 -10.28 15.00 -5.17
C GLU A 9 -11.20 14.08 -5.99
N SER A 10 -12.04 14.63 -6.88
CA SER A 10 -12.89 13.82 -7.76
C SER A 10 -12.09 12.98 -8.76
N LYS A 11 -10.97 13.49 -9.28
CA LYS A 11 -10.09 12.73 -10.17
C LYS A 11 -9.35 11.61 -9.46
N GLU A 12 -8.93 11.83 -8.22
CA GLU A 12 -8.28 10.80 -7.41
C GLU A 12 -9.26 9.71 -6.99
N ALA A 13 -10.51 10.07 -6.67
CA ALA A 13 -11.58 9.11 -6.41
C ALA A 13 -11.89 8.25 -7.64
N GLU A 14 -12.05 8.86 -8.82
CA GLU A 14 -12.28 8.12 -10.08
C GLU A 14 -11.10 7.20 -10.43
N ARG A 15 -9.87 7.65 -10.17
CA ARG A 15 -8.67 6.84 -10.37
C ARG A 15 -8.63 5.63 -9.42
N ARG A 16 -8.96 5.83 -8.14
CA ARG A 16 -9.05 4.74 -7.15
C ARG A 16 -10.11 3.72 -7.55
N GLU A 17 -11.30 4.18 -7.94
CA GLU A 17 -12.40 3.31 -8.35
C GLU A 17 -12.02 2.47 -9.59
N ARG A 18 -11.34 3.07 -10.58
CA ARG A 18 -10.81 2.33 -11.74
C ARG A 18 -9.73 1.33 -11.34
N GLU A 19 -8.81 1.71 -10.46
CA GLU A 19 -7.77 0.81 -9.98
C GLU A 19 -8.36 -0.38 -9.21
N GLU A 20 -9.41 -0.17 -8.41
CA GLU A 20 -10.11 -1.22 -7.68
C GLU A 20 -10.98 -2.12 -8.57
N ALA A 21 -11.58 -1.57 -9.63
CA ALA A 21 -12.33 -2.35 -10.61
C ALA A 21 -11.46 -3.36 -11.37
N LEU A 22 -10.15 -3.11 -11.45
CA LEU A 22 -9.17 -4.02 -12.07
C LEU A 22 -8.66 -5.11 -11.12
N LEU A 23 -8.97 -5.01 -9.83
CA LEU A 23 -8.52 -5.98 -8.84
C LEU A 23 -9.48 -7.16 -8.77
N GLY A 24 -8.91 -8.37 -8.80
CA GLY A 24 -9.62 -9.59 -8.46
C GLY A 24 -10.18 -9.58 -7.04
N PRO A 25 -10.94 -10.61 -6.65
CA PRO A 25 -11.44 -10.73 -5.28
C PRO A 25 -10.26 -10.74 -4.28
N PRO A 26 -10.45 -10.17 -3.08
CA PRO A 26 -9.45 -10.28 -2.03
C PRO A 26 -9.22 -11.73 -1.62
N SER A 27 -7.96 -12.06 -1.34
CA SER A 27 -7.63 -13.26 -0.58
C SER A 27 -8.24 -13.20 0.82
N LYS A 28 -8.18 -14.32 1.54
CA LYS A 28 -8.34 -14.30 3.00
C LYS A 28 -7.23 -13.46 3.61
N THR A 29 -7.48 -12.92 4.81
CA THR A 29 -6.41 -12.35 5.64
C THR A 29 -5.41 -13.44 6.00
N LEU A 30 -4.14 -13.16 5.77
CA LEU A 30 -3.03 -14.06 6.05
C LEU A 30 -2.04 -13.37 7.00
N ASP A 31 -1.36 -14.15 7.82
CA ASP A 31 -0.24 -13.66 8.64
C ASP A 31 0.92 -13.23 7.75
N ALA A 32 1.56 -12.12 8.09
CA ALA A 32 2.66 -11.59 7.30
C ALA A 32 3.83 -12.58 7.19
N THR A 33 4.28 -12.80 5.96
CA THR A 33 5.45 -13.63 5.67
C THR A 33 6.72 -12.78 5.62
N PRO A 34 7.93 -13.39 5.71
CA PRO A 34 9.18 -12.65 5.54
C PRO A 34 9.25 -11.86 4.22
N TYR A 35 8.66 -12.41 3.15
CA TYR A 35 8.58 -11.75 1.86
C TYR A 35 7.70 -10.49 1.89
N VAL A 36 6.57 -10.51 2.58
CA VAL A 36 5.71 -9.33 2.77
C VAL A 36 6.44 -8.25 3.59
N GLN A 37 7.21 -8.67 4.59
CA GLN A 37 8.08 -7.76 5.35
C GLN A 37 9.14 -7.10 4.44
N ASP A 38 9.70 -7.83 3.49
CA ASP A 38 10.62 -7.28 2.50
C ASP A 38 9.93 -6.29 1.54
N LEU A 39 8.68 -6.54 1.12
CA LEU A 39 7.90 -5.55 0.35
C LEU A 39 7.74 -4.23 1.12
N VAL A 40 7.43 -4.30 2.42
CA VAL A 40 7.34 -3.12 3.30
C VAL A 40 8.70 -2.41 3.40
N ARG A 41 9.81 -3.16 3.47
CA ARG A 41 11.16 -2.58 3.46
C ARG A 41 11.50 -1.87 2.15
N ILE A 42 11.04 -2.37 1.01
CA ILE A 42 11.25 -1.71 -0.29
C ILE A 42 10.56 -0.36 -0.33
N VAL A 43 9.34 -0.25 0.20
CA VAL A 43 8.57 1.01 0.24
C VAL A 43 8.82 1.83 1.52
N TYR A 44 9.79 1.44 2.33
CA TYR A 44 10.06 2.01 3.66
C TYR A 44 10.18 3.54 3.63
N LYS A 45 11.00 4.07 2.72
CA LYS A 45 11.18 5.53 2.57
C LYS A 45 9.88 6.26 2.26
N SER A 46 9.04 5.69 1.39
CA SER A 46 7.73 6.29 1.09
C SER A 46 6.81 6.25 2.31
N VAL A 47 6.86 5.19 3.13
CA VAL A 47 6.11 5.12 4.40
C VAL A 47 6.62 6.16 5.40
N GLU A 48 7.93 6.33 5.55
CA GLU A 48 8.52 7.35 6.41
C GLU A 48 8.12 8.77 5.99
N ASP A 49 8.21 9.07 4.69
CA ASP A 49 7.79 10.35 4.12
C ASP A 49 6.31 10.60 4.43
N HIS A 50 5.46 9.59 4.22
CA HIS A 50 4.05 9.70 4.53
C HIS A 50 3.77 9.86 6.01
N LEU A 51 4.60 9.33 6.92
CA LEU A 51 4.46 9.50 8.36
C LEU A 51 4.85 10.91 8.85
N ASP A 52 5.32 11.79 7.96
CA ASP A 52 5.79 13.15 8.25
C ASP A 52 6.95 13.17 9.27
N LEU A 53 7.78 12.12 9.30
CA LEU A 53 8.84 11.97 10.31
C LEU A 53 10.10 12.80 10.00
N GLY A 54 10.17 13.40 8.80
CA GLY A 54 11.28 14.25 8.36
C GLY A 54 12.63 13.52 8.31
N ILE A 55 13.68 14.21 7.85
CA ILE A 55 15.05 13.64 7.71
C ILE A 55 15.73 13.43 9.08
N LEU A 56 15.20 14.06 10.15
CA LEU A 56 15.92 14.23 11.43
C LEU A 56 15.64 13.14 12.49
N ASN A 57 14.64 12.27 12.31
CA ASN A 57 14.23 11.28 13.32
C ASN A 57 14.11 9.83 12.79
N THR A 58 14.69 9.54 11.62
CA THR A 58 14.54 8.25 10.90
C THR A 58 15.35 7.09 11.47
N LYS A 59 16.15 7.29 12.52
CA LYS A 59 17.12 6.26 12.94
C LYS A 59 16.51 5.00 13.57
N ASP A 60 15.23 5.02 13.95
CA ASP A 60 14.63 3.89 14.69
C ASP A 60 13.16 3.60 14.32
N VAL A 61 12.67 4.00 13.14
CA VAL A 61 11.29 3.62 12.76
C VAL A 61 11.24 2.12 12.45
N LYS A 62 10.61 1.36 13.34
CA LYS A 62 10.40 -0.08 13.17
C LYS A 62 9.08 -0.29 12.48
N LEU A 63 9.11 -0.83 11.27
CA LEU A 63 7.92 -1.25 10.53
C LEU A 63 7.83 -2.78 10.57
N GLU A 64 6.85 -3.29 11.30
CA GLU A 64 6.58 -4.73 11.42
C GLU A 64 5.27 -5.06 10.71
N SER A 65 5.34 -5.83 9.61
CA SER A 65 4.14 -6.35 8.95
C SER A 65 3.51 -7.44 9.79
N THR A 66 2.22 -7.34 10.09
CA THR A 66 1.50 -8.32 10.93
C THR A 66 0.56 -9.19 10.10
N GLU A 67 -0.24 -8.58 9.24
CA GLU A 67 -1.27 -9.24 8.44
C GLU A 67 -1.27 -8.67 7.01
N TYR A 68 -1.70 -9.46 6.04
CA TYR A 68 -1.90 -8.98 4.68
C TYR A 68 -3.06 -9.65 3.94
N ILE A 69 -3.54 -8.96 2.91
CA ILE A 69 -4.42 -9.49 1.86
C ILE A 69 -3.74 -9.24 0.52
N GLU A 70 -3.87 -10.17 -0.42
CA GLU A 70 -3.43 -10.01 -1.80
C GLU A 70 -4.63 -9.96 -2.75
N ARG A 71 -4.50 -9.15 -3.81
CA ARG A 71 -5.45 -9.05 -4.92
C ARG A 71 -4.66 -9.09 -6.22
N VAL A 72 -5.00 -10.04 -7.09
CA VAL A 72 -4.42 -10.10 -8.44
C VAL A 72 -4.95 -8.93 -9.26
N VAL A 73 -4.06 -8.15 -9.87
CA VAL A 73 -4.41 -7.05 -10.77
C VAL A 73 -4.61 -7.66 -12.16
N ARG A 74 -5.85 -7.70 -12.63
CA ARG A 74 -6.14 -8.19 -13.99
C ARG A 74 -5.64 -7.17 -14.99
N GLY A 75 -4.65 -7.55 -15.79
CA GLY A 75 -4.24 -6.75 -16.93
C GLY A 75 -5.40 -6.64 -17.92
N GLY A 76 -5.80 -5.42 -18.30
CA GLY A 76 -6.80 -5.20 -19.34
C GLY A 76 -6.37 -5.62 -20.76
N GLY A 77 -5.33 -6.45 -20.90
CA GLY A 77 -4.73 -6.90 -22.15
C GLY A 77 -4.62 -8.43 -22.23
N LYS A 78 -4.45 -8.94 -23.45
CA LYS A 78 -4.39 -10.37 -23.83
C LYS A 78 -3.24 -11.18 -23.22
N ASP A 79 -2.36 -10.58 -22.41
CA ASP A 79 -1.17 -11.23 -21.85
C ASP A 79 -1.37 -11.57 -20.36
N PRO A 80 -1.13 -12.82 -19.93
CA PRO A 80 -1.43 -13.31 -18.58
C PRO A 80 -0.38 -12.91 -17.53
N LYS A 81 0.13 -11.68 -17.63
CA LYS A 81 1.18 -11.19 -16.72
C LYS A 81 0.57 -10.24 -15.72
N ASP A 82 -0.26 -10.79 -14.85
CA ASP A 82 -0.97 -10.04 -13.83
C ASP A 82 0.00 -9.68 -12.69
N GLY A 83 0.01 -8.41 -12.29
CA GLY A 83 0.70 -7.97 -11.07
C GLY A 83 -0.11 -8.27 -9.82
N THR A 84 0.48 -8.09 -8.65
CA THR A 84 -0.19 -8.34 -7.36
C THR A 84 -0.27 -7.07 -6.54
N MET A 85 -1.46 -6.79 -6.01
CA MET A 85 -1.69 -5.72 -5.05
C MET A 85 -1.74 -6.32 -3.63
N TYR A 86 -0.79 -5.94 -2.79
CA TYR A 86 -0.73 -6.30 -1.38
C TYR A 86 -1.33 -5.20 -0.53
N TYR A 87 -2.18 -5.57 0.41
CA TYR A 87 -2.71 -4.70 1.44
C TYR A 87 -2.14 -5.19 2.75
N VAL A 88 -1.19 -4.45 3.31
CA VAL A 88 -0.38 -4.90 4.46
C VAL A 88 -0.70 -4.03 5.66
N LYS A 89 -1.05 -4.67 6.79
CA LYS A 89 -1.12 -4.03 8.09
C LYS A 89 0.27 -4.02 8.69
N VAL A 90 0.73 -2.83 9.06
CA VAL A 90 2.08 -2.62 9.58
C VAL A 90 1.96 -1.92 10.92
N ARG A 91 2.60 -2.51 11.93
CA ARG A 91 2.79 -1.89 13.23
C ARG A 91 4.02 -0.99 13.19
N THR A 92 3.92 0.16 13.82
CA THR A 92 5.03 1.10 13.98
C THR A 92 5.34 1.34 15.45
N ASN A 93 6.52 1.86 15.74
CA ASN A 93 6.90 2.38 17.06
C ASN A 93 6.67 3.89 17.19
N VAL A 94 5.87 4.50 16.30
CA VAL A 94 5.53 5.91 16.34
C VAL A 94 4.26 6.06 17.18
N ASP A 95 4.34 6.69 18.35
CA ASP A 95 3.22 6.79 19.30
C ASP A 95 1.96 7.41 18.69
N LYS A 96 2.13 8.39 17.78
CA LYS A 96 1.01 9.04 17.10
C LYS A 96 0.33 8.13 16.08
N TRP A 97 1.07 7.19 15.49
CA TRP A 97 0.59 6.34 14.39
C TRP A 97 1.05 4.89 14.59
N PRO A 98 0.61 4.22 15.67
CA PRO A 98 1.06 2.88 16.01
C PRO A 98 0.72 1.84 14.94
N TRP A 99 -0.25 2.14 14.06
CA TRP A 99 -0.65 1.28 12.97
C TRP A 99 -0.75 2.04 11.65
N VAL A 100 -0.30 1.39 10.58
CA VAL A 100 -0.44 1.90 9.21
C VAL A 100 -0.90 0.79 8.27
N PHE A 101 -1.72 1.16 7.28
CA PHE A 101 -2.02 0.28 6.14
C PHE A 101 -1.23 0.75 4.93
N ALA A 102 -0.47 -0.17 4.35
CA ALA A 102 0.27 0.03 3.13
C ALA A 102 -0.35 -0.79 1.99
N LYS A 103 -0.81 -0.13 0.94
CA LYS A 103 -1.24 -0.75 -0.32
C LYS A 103 -0.04 -0.75 -1.27
N ILE A 104 0.57 -1.90 -1.49
CA ILE A 104 1.81 -2.09 -2.25
C ILE A 104 1.50 -2.84 -3.54
N TYR A 105 1.90 -2.29 -4.68
CA TYR A 105 1.80 -2.97 -5.96
C TYR A 105 3.14 -3.61 -6.33
N GLU A 106 3.13 -4.92 -6.50
CA GLU A 106 4.21 -5.68 -7.13
C GLU A 106 3.88 -5.92 -8.61
N PRO A 107 4.69 -5.42 -9.55
CA PRO A 107 4.50 -5.67 -10.98
C PRO A 107 4.83 -7.12 -11.36
N PRO A 108 4.29 -7.63 -12.49
CA PRO A 108 4.60 -8.96 -12.99
C PRO A 108 6.09 -9.11 -13.30
N LYS A 109 6.66 -10.28 -12.98
CA LYS A 109 8.11 -10.57 -13.05
C LYS A 109 8.75 -10.59 -14.44
N VAL A 110 8.05 -10.16 -15.49
CA VAL A 110 8.32 -10.62 -16.86
C VAL A 110 8.77 -9.53 -17.82
N THR A 111 8.88 -8.27 -17.39
CA THR A 111 9.47 -7.19 -18.20
C THR A 111 10.16 -6.15 -17.34
N THR A 112 11.35 -5.73 -17.80
CA THR A 112 12.09 -4.49 -17.52
C THR A 112 11.69 -3.75 -16.22
N VAL A 113 12.34 -4.13 -15.12
CA VAL A 113 12.61 -3.33 -13.91
C VAL A 113 11.48 -2.42 -13.41
N SER A 114 10.22 -2.85 -13.49
CA SER A 114 9.14 -2.09 -12.85
C SER A 114 9.32 -2.20 -11.33
N PRO A 115 9.50 -1.11 -10.59
CA PRO A 115 9.73 -1.19 -9.15
C PRO A 115 8.44 -1.52 -8.40
N VAL A 116 8.58 -2.18 -7.25
CA VAL A 116 7.50 -2.27 -6.25
C VAL A 116 7.13 -0.86 -5.81
N THR A 117 5.83 -0.54 -5.78
CA THR A 117 5.36 0.83 -5.51
C THR A 117 4.30 0.88 -4.42
N LEU A 118 4.39 1.88 -3.54
CA LEU A 118 3.33 2.22 -2.61
C LEU A 118 2.21 2.97 -3.36
N LYS A 119 1.02 2.38 -3.44
CA LYS A 119 -0.16 2.91 -4.14
C LYS A 119 -1.15 3.59 -3.22
N GLY A 120 -1.15 3.24 -1.94
CA GLY A 120 -2.04 3.81 -0.96
C GLY A 120 -1.47 3.66 0.43
N PHE A 121 -1.76 4.63 1.28
CA PHE A 121 -1.26 4.68 2.64
C PHE A 121 -2.32 5.27 3.56
N ARG A 122 -2.53 4.65 4.73
CA ARG A 122 -3.45 5.14 5.76
C ARG A 122 -2.81 5.00 7.14
N LYS A 123 -2.81 6.09 7.90
CA LYS A 123 -2.38 6.14 9.30
C LYS A 123 -3.54 5.82 10.23
N MET A 124 -3.27 5.17 11.35
CA MET A 124 -4.28 4.82 12.34
C MET A 124 -3.72 4.96 13.76
N GLU A 125 -4.54 5.55 14.64
CA GLU A 125 -4.23 5.72 16.06
C GLU A 125 -4.58 4.45 16.86
N GLU A 126 -5.53 3.65 16.37
CA GLU A 126 -5.99 2.40 16.99
C GLU A 126 -5.78 1.21 16.04
N GLU A 127 -5.83 0.00 16.59
CA GLU A 127 -5.77 -1.22 15.79
C GLU A 127 -7.10 -1.47 15.08
N TYR A 128 -7.10 -1.47 13.75
CA TYR A 128 -8.24 -1.86 12.95
C TYR A 128 -7.99 -3.20 12.25
N LYS A 129 -9.08 -3.95 12.01
CA LYS A 129 -9.03 -5.15 11.16
C LYS A 129 -8.68 -4.76 9.74
N LEU A 130 -7.98 -5.65 9.05
CA LEU A 130 -7.69 -5.49 7.63
C LEU A 130 -9.00 -5.74 6.85
N VAL A 131 -9.74 -4.65 6.63
CA VAL A 131 -10.90 -4.64 5.73
C VAL A 131 -10.42 -3.96 4.46
N THR A 132 -10.55 -4.63 3.31
CA THR A 132 -10.19 -4.03 2.03
C THR A 132 -10.91 -2.69 1.87
N PHE A 133 -10.13 -1.62 1.71
CA PHE A 133 -10.63 -0.29 1.34
C PHE A 133 -11.02 -0.28 -0.11
#